data_AF-A0AA38NP41-F1
#
_entry.id   AF-A0AA38NP41-F1
#
_cell.length_a   1.000
_cell.length_b   1.000
_cell.length_c   1.000
_cell.angle_alpha   90.00
_cell.angle_beta   90.00
_cell.angle_gamma   90.00
#
_symmetry.space_group_name_H-M   'P 1'
#
loop_
_entity.id
_entity.type
_entity.pdbx_description
1 polymer ?
#
loop_
_entity_poly.entity_id
_entity_poly.type
_entity_poly.pdbx_seq_one_letter_code
_entity_poly.pdbx_strand_id
1 'polypeptide(L)'
;MTWSELPEWMKDNEYIISGYRREQQHWKGCVQSIYSYLHNESVNIHSHLWGGILFLYFLATARSTHLIHYPTAWFDSAVVSIFLLSAVFCLCASAFFHVSTCHSEKMSNRCHALDYSGIVVLTVGSFYPCIYYGFFCEAQFQALYITSITLVGLGAAYIVLNPEYAKPTHRGARTSVFIALGLCAVFPMSHWMFVHGFQMMRDMGLHYLAISGCFYITGALLYANRIPERFSPGTFDYFCASHQIFHFFVVFAALAHYKSIILALDYAYTRSQCNL
;
A
#
# COMPACT_ATOMS: atom_id res chain seq x y z
N MET A 1 -5.25 28.65 2.35
CA MET A 1 -5.84 28.89 3.69
C MET A 1 -4.80 28.53 4.72
N THR A 2 -4.89 29.12 5.90
CA THR A 2 -4.11 28.73 7.08
C THR A 2 -4.88 27.70 7.92
N TRP A 3 -4.19 26.96 8.78
CA TRP A 3 -4.78 25.97 9.69
C TRP A 3 -5.94 26.53 10.51
N SER A 4 -5.80 27.76 11.03
CA SER A 4 -6.81 28.42 11.85
C SER A 4 -8.10 28.76 11.08
N GLU A 5 -8.02 28.92 9.76
CA GLU A 5 -9.16 29.26 8.90
C GLU A 5 -9.96 28.02 8.45
N LEU A 6 -9.41 26.81 8.65
CA LEU A 6 -10.03 25.58 8.15
C LEU A 6 -11.32 25.24 8.89
N PRO A 7 -12.33 24.70 8.18
CA PRO A 7 -13.40 23.94 8.81
C PRO A 7 -12.83 22.77 9.64
N GLU A 8 -13.48 22.44 10.76
CA GLU A 8 -12.97 21.39 11.67
C GLU A 8 -12.77 20.04 11.00
N TRP A 9 -13.64 19.68 10.05
CA TRP A 9 -13.53 18.40 9.33
C TRP A 9 -12.27 18.30 8.44
N MET A 10 -11.65 19.43 8.08
CA MET A 10 -10.41 19.47 7.27
C MET A 10 -9.13 19.48 8.12
N LYS A 11 -9.24 19.62 9.44
CA LYS A 11 -8.09 19.72 10.35
C LYS A 11 -7.54 18.34 10.74
N ASP A 12 -6.47 17.89 10.08
CA ASP A 12 -5.82 16.59 10.37
C ASP A 12 -4.45 16.67 11.09
N ASN A 13 -3.64 17.68 10.78
CA ASN A 13 -2.26 17.82 11.24
C ASN A 13 -1.94 19.27 11.62
N GLU A 14 -1.89 19.53 12.93
CA GLU A 14 -1.70 20.87 13.51
C GLU A 14 -0.32 21.49 13.25
N TYR A 15 0.66 20.71 12.79
CA TYR A 15 2.01 21.20 12.48
C TYR A 15 2.13 21.77 11.06
N ILE A 16 1.14 21.51 10.21
CA ILE A 16 1.05 22.11 8.88
C ILE A 16 0.19 23.37 9.02
N ILE A 17 0.79 24.55 8.81
CA ILE A 17 0.19 25.83 9.21
C ILE A 17 -0.47 26.55 8.02
N SER A 18 0.02 26.32 6.81
CA SER A 18 -0.40 26.99 5.58
C SER A 18 -0.49 26.03 4.38
N GLY A 19 -0.78 26.57 3.20
CA GLY A 19 -0.84 25.78 1.96
C GLY A 19 -2.14 24.97 1.76
N TYR A 20 -3.13 25.08 2.65
CA TYR A 20 -4.39 24.37 2.51
C TYR A 20 -5.28 24.93 1.40
N ARG A 21 -5.98 24.02 0.72
CA ARG A 21 -7.02 24.34 -0.27
C ARG A 21 -8.30 24.80 0.41
N ARG A 22 -9.04 25.69 -0.27
CA ARG A 22 -10.41 26.07 0.11
C ARG A 22 -11.38 24.95 -0.22
N GLU A 23 -12.42 24.80 0.58
CA GLU A 23 -13.53 23.88 0.29
C GLU A 23 -14.14 24.17 -1.10
N GLN A 24 -14.40 23.10 -1.84
CA GLN A 24 -14.84 23.04 -3.22
C GLN A 24 -16.08 22.13 -3.29
N GLN A 25 -17.28 22.68 -3.29
CA GLN A 25 -18.51 21.87 -3.37
C GLN A 25 -18.75 21.17 -4.74
N HIS A 26 -17.71 21.04 -5.56
CA HIS A 26 -17.77 20.37 -6.87
C HIS A 26 -16.39 19.82 -7.30
N TRP A 27 -16.40 18.71 -8.04
CA TRP A 27 -15.21 18.02 -8.52
C TRP A 27 -14.31 18.84 -9.46
N LYS A 28 -14.89 19.76 -10.25
CA LYS A 28 -14.11 20.57 -11.20
C LYS A 28 -12.99 21.34 -10.50
N GLY A 29 -13.29 21.98 -9.38
CA GLY A 29 -12.32 22.71 -8.56
C GLY A 29 -11.27 21.79 -7.91
N CYS A 30 -11.70 20.62 -7.42
CA CYS A 30 -10.79 19.61 -6.86
C CYS A 30 -9.77 19.14 -7.90
N VAL A 31 -10.23 18.79 -9.11
CA VAL A 31 -9.36 18.31 -10.20
C VAL A 31 -8.47 19.43 -10.74
N GLN A 32 -8.99 20.65 -10.88
CA GLN A 32 -8.18 21.80 -11.29
C GLN A 32 -7.03 22.05 -10.30
N SER A 33 -7.26 21.88 -9.00
CA SER A 33 -6.22 22.11 -7.98
C SER A 33 -4.96 21.26 -8.17
N ILE A 34 -5.06 20.10 -8.84
CA ILE A 34 -3.92 19.19 -9.10
C ILE A 34 -2.79 19.89 -9.86
N TYR A 35 -3.14 20.82 -10.77
CA TYR A 35 -2.19 21.49 -11.66
C TYR A 35 -2.24 23.02 -11.61
N SER A 36 -3.32 23.60 -11.05
CA SER A 36 -3.50 25.06 -11.09
C SER A 36 -2.61 25.83 -10.10
N TYR A 37 -2.24 25.24 -8.97
CA TYR A 37 -1.39 25.88 -7.97
C TYR A 37 -0.80 24.85 -6.99
N LEU A 38 0.27 25.24 -6.29
CA LEU A 38 0.89 24.40 -5.27
C LEU A 38 0.14 24.49 -3.94
N HIS A 39 -0.10 23.34 -3.30
CA HIS A 39 -0.78 23.22 -2.01
C HIS A 39 -0.23 22.04 -1.20
N ASN A 40 -0.60 21.95 0.07
CA ASN A 40 -0.07 20.93 0.99
C ASN A 40 -0.34 19.48 0.54
N GLU A 41 -1.43 19.26 -0.19
CA GLU A 41 -1.78 17.95 -0.78
C GLU A 41 -1.10 17.64 -2.12
N SER A 42 -0.35 18.57 -2.75
CA SER A 42 0.15 18.37 -4.11
C SER A 42 1.08 17.15 -4.21
N VAL A 43 2.02 17.01 -3.27
CA VAL A 43 2.93 15.86 -3.25
C VAL A 43 2.20 14.55 -2.92
N ASN A 44 1.21 14.57 -2.02
CA ASN A 44 0.40 13.39 -1.70
C ASN A 44 -0.37 12.89 -2.94
N ILE A 45 -0.94 13.80 -3.74
CA ILE A 45 -1.63 13.45 -4.99
C ILE A 45 -0.63 12.87 -5.99
N HIS A 46 0.46 13.59 -6.29
CA HIS A 46 1.37 13.24 -7.38
C HIS A 46 2.19 11.98 -7.09
N SER A 47 2.66 11.79 -5.85
CA SER A 47 3.45 10.61 -5.48
C SER A 47 2.69 9.30 -5.74
N HIS A 48 1.44 9.20 -5.31
CA HIS A 48 0.60 8.04 -5.57
C HIS A 48 -0.03 8.00 -6.96
N LEU A 49 -0.32 9.13 -7.61
CA LEU A 49 -0.80 9.16 -9.00
C LEU A 49 0.25 8.57 -9.95
N TRP A 50 1.49 9.05 -9.88
CA TRP A 50 2.59 8.53 -10.70
C TRP A 50 3.00 7.12 -10.30
N GLY A 51 2.95 6.78 -9.01
CA GLY A 51 3.09 5.40 -8.54
C GLY A 51 2.06 4.46 -9.17
N GLY A 52 0.78 4.87 -9.20
CA GLY A 52 -0.30 4.09 -9.82
C GLY A 52 -0.07 3.87 -11.32
N ILE A 53 0.36 4.91 -12.05
CA ILE A 53 0.73 4.81 -13.47
C ILE A 53 1.89 3.84 -13.68
N LEU A 54 2.92 3.88 -12.82
CA LEU A 54 4.05 2.97 -12.88
C LEU A 54 3.63 1.51 -12.68
N PHE A 55 2.80 1.22 -11.68
CA PHE A 55 2.30 -0.14 -11.45
C PHE A 55 1.34 -0.61 -12.54
N LEU A 56 0.59 0.29 -13.16
CA LEU A 56 -0.22 -0.02 -14.34
C LEU A 56 0.66 -0.39 -15.55
N TYR A 57 1.78 0.30 -15.73
CA TYR A 57 2.77 -0.07 -16.74
C TYR A 57 3.36 -1.47 -16.47
N PHE A 58 3.72 -1.79 -15.21
CA PHE A 58 4.15 -3.14 -14.86
C PHE A 58 3.06 -4.18 -15.09
N LEU A 59 1.80 -3.89 -14.76
CA LEU A 59 0.69 -4.79 -15.05
C LEU A 59 0.56 -5.08 -16.55
N ALA A 60 0.66 -4.04 -17.39
CA ALA A 60 0.55 -4.18 -18.84
C ALA A 60 1.74 -4.94 -19.47
N THR A 61 2.91 -4.92 -18.83
CA THR A 61 4.15 -5.48 -19.39
C THR A 61 4.63 -6.76 -18.72
N ALA A 62 4.13 -7.11 -17.53
CA ALA A 62 4.61 -8.23 -16.72
C ALA A 62 4.64 -9.56 -17.49
N ARG A 63 3.67 -9.79 -18.38
CA ARG A 63 3.65 -11.00 -19.21
C ARG A 63 4.80 -11.03 -20.20
N SER A 64 5.01 -9.95 -20.95
CA SER A 64 6.02 -9.89 -21.99
C SER A 64 7.45 -9.73 -21.44
N THR A 65 7.61 -9.19 -20.24
CA THR A 65 8.94 -8.96 -19.64
C THR A 65 9.42 -10.09 -18.73
N HIS A 66 8.50 -10.82 -18.10
CA HIS A 66 8.85 -11.83 -17.09
C HIS A 66 8.23 -13.19 -17.37
N LEU A 67 6.90 -13.27 -17.51
CA LEU A 67 6.22 -14.57 -17.54
C LEU A 67 6.50 -15.36 -18.83
N ILE A 68 6.69 -14.69 -19.99
CA ILE A 68 6.93 -15.38 -21.27
C ILE A 68 8.20 -16.23 -21.31
N HIS A 69 9.14 -16.00 -20.39
CA HIS A 69 10.40 -16.73 -20.31
C HIS A 69 10.27 -18.11 -19.67
N TYR A 70 9.12 -18.42 -19.05
CA TYR A 70 8.88 -19.67 -18.35
C TYR A 70 7.62 -20.37 -18.89
N PRO A 71 7.49 -21.69 -18.73
CA PRO A 71 6.26 -22.41 -19.05
C PRO A 71 5.17 -22.16 -17.98
N THR A 72 4.76 -20.90 -17.82
CA THR A 72 3.83 -20.46 -16.78
C THR A 72 2.42 -21.00 -17.00
N ALA A 73 1.74 -21.38 -15.92
CA ALA A 73 0.31 -21.62 -15.92
C ALA A 73 -0.47 -20.30 -15.86
N TRP A 74 -1.79 -20.38 -16.02
CA TRP A 74 -2.65 -19.20 -15.88
C TRP A 74 -2.66 -18.65 -14.44
N PHE A 75 -2.43 -19.52 -13.44
CA PHE A 75 -2.34 -19.13 -12.03
C PHE A 75 -1.16 -18.20 -11.75
N ASP A 76 0.01 -18.43 -12.34
CA ASP A 76 1.18 -17.53 -12.22
C ASP A 76 0.84 -16.11 -12.69
N SER A 77 0.17 -16.03 -13.84
CA SER A 77 -0.33 -14.76 -14.38
C SER A 77 -1.36 -14.12 -13.45
N ALA A 78 -2.25 -14.93 -12.85
CA ALA A 78 -3.27 -14.44 -11.94
C ALA A 78 -2.68 -13.86 -10.65
N VAL A 79 -1.78 -14.57 -9.95
CA VAL A 79 -1.23 -14.11 -8.66
C VAL A 79 -0.36 -12.87 -8.80
N VAL A 80 0.41 -12.76 -9.89
CA VAL A 80 1.19 -11.54 -10.20
C VAL A 80 0.24 -10.38 -10.53
N SER A 81 -0.80 -10.64 -11.32
CA SER A 81 -1.79 -9.62 -11.67
C SER A 81 -2.59 -9.14 -10.45
N ILE A 82 -2.92 -10.03 -9.51
CA ILE A 82 -3.61 -9.68 -8.26
C ILE A 82 -2.79 -8.67 -7.48
N PHE A 83 -1.49 -8.92 -7.28
CA PHE A 83 -0.63 -7.96 -6.61
C PHE A 83 -0.55 -6.63 -7.37
N LEU A 84 -0.29 -6.65 -8.67
CA LEU A 84 -0.16 -5.42 -9.46
C LEU A 84 -1.46 -4.61 -9.50
N LEU A 85 -2.62 -5.26 -9.68
CA LEU A 85 -3.94 -4.62 -9.60
C LEU A 85 -4.21 -4.05 -8.22
N SER A 86 -3.82 -4.77 -7.16
CA SER A 86 -3.99 -4.29 -5.78
C SER A 86 -3.16 -3.04 -5.50
N ALA A 87 -1.94 -2.96 -6.04
CA ALA A 87 -1.08 -1.79 -5.95
C ALA A 87 -1.65 -0.61 -6.75
N VAL A 88 -2.10 -0.83 -7.99
CA VAL A 88 -2.79 0.19 -8.80
C VAL A 88 -4.01 0.73 -8.06
N PHE A 89 -4.85 -0.17 -7.53
CA PHE A 89 -6.04 0.22 -6.79
C PHE A 89 -5.69 1.06 -5.55
N CYS A 90 -4.76 0.61 -4.71
CA CYS A 90 -4.35 1.34 -3.52
C CYS A 90 -3.81 2.74 -3.83
N LEU A 91 -2.88 2.85 -4.78
CA LEU A 91 -2.24 4.12 -5.13
C LEU A 91 -3.24 5.09 -5.79
N CYS A 92 -4.07 4.60 -6.71
CA CYS A 92 -5.10 5.43 -7.35
C CYS A 92 -6.20 5.85 -6.36
N ALA A 93 -6.65 4.96 -5.47
CA ALA A 93 -7.62 5.27 -4.41
C ALA A 93 -7.10 6.37 -3.49
N SER A 94 -5.83 6.26 -3.10
CA SER A 94 -5.15 7.26 -2.26
C SER A 94 -5.02 8.61 -2.96
N ALA A 95 -4.51 8.63 -4.19
CA ALA A 95 -4.44 9.87 -4.97
C ALA A 95 -5.82 10.52 -5.14
N PHE A 96 -6.86 9.71 -5.40
CA PHE A 96 -8.24 10.18 -5.52
C PHE A 96 -8.78 10.76 -4.20
N PHE A 97 -8.49 10.11 -3.06
CA PHE A 97 -8.81 10.66 -1.75
C PHE A 97 -8.14 12.02 -1.54
N HIS A 98 -6.84 12.12 -1.79
CA HIS A 98 -6.11 13.38 -1.65
C HIS A 98 -6.61 14.46 -2.61
N VAL A 99 -7.13 14.13 -3.80
CA VAL A 99 -7.85 15.10 -4.64
C VAL A 99 -9.13 15.59 -3.95
N SER A 100 -9.87 14.68 -3.33
CA SER A 100 -11.19 14.92 -2.71
C SER A 100 -11.17 15.63 -1.35
N THR A 101 -10.01 15.80 -0.69
CA THR A 101 -9.96 16.37 0.68
C THR A 101 -10.47 17.82 0.77
N CYS A 102 -10.49 18.53 -0.36
CA CYS A 102 -11.09 19.86 -0.44
C CYS A 102 -12.53 19.86 -0.93
N HIS A 103 -13.21 18.73 -1.14
CA HIS A 103 -14.55 18.72 -1.74
C HIS A 103 -15.64 19.16 -0.75
N SER A 104 -16.08 18.21 0.08
CA SER A 104 -17.02 18.40 1.18
C SER A 104 -16.81 17.28 2.18
N GLU A 105 -17.17 17.49 3.44
CA GLU A 105 -16.96 16.50 4.51
C GLU A 105 -17.47 15.10 4.12
N LYS A 106 -18.70 15.02 3.60
CA LYS A 106 -19.31 13.76 3.18
C LYS A 106 -18.52 13.06 2.08
N MET A 107 -18.01 13.81 1.10
CA MET A 107 -17.26 13.23 -0.01
C MET A 107 -15.87 12.80 0.44
N SER A 108 -15.18 13.65 1.18
CA SER A 108 -13.86 13.35 1.75
C SER A 108 -13.91 12.09 2.61
N ASN A 109 -14.92 11.94 3.48
CA ASN A 109 -15.09 10.73 4.30
C ASN A 109 -15.32 9.46 3.47
N ARG A 110 -16.09 9.53 2.37
CA ARG A 110 -16.29 8.38 1.47
C ARG A 110 -15.01 7.99 0.74
N CYS A 111 -14.27 8.97 0.24
CA CYS A 111 -13.00 8.71 -0.44
C CYS A 111 -11.92 8.25 0.54
N HIS A 112 -11.97 8.67 1.80
CA HIS A 112 -11.08 8.18 2.85
C HIS A 112 -11.30 6.68 3.13
N ALA A 113 -12.57 6.25 3.16
CA ALA A 113 -12.89 4.82 3.25
C ALA A 113 -12.35 4.03 2.04
N LEU A 114 -12.42 4.61 0.83
CA LEU A 114 -11.81 4.01 -0.37
C LEU A 114 -10.28 3.89 -0.24
N ASP A 115 -9.60 4.92 0.26
CA ASP A 115 -8.16 4.89 0.52
C ASP A 115 -7.79 3.77 1.53
N TYR A 116 -8.53 3.65 2.62
CA TYR A 116 -8.35 2.55 3.59
C TYR A 116 -8.58 1.16 2.99
N SER A 117 -9.59 1.01 2.12
CA SER A 117 -9.76 -0.26 1.39
C SER A 117 -8.55 -0.57 0.51
N GLY A 118 -7.91 0.47 -0.05
CA GLY A 118 -6.68 0.36 -0.83
C GLY A 118 -5.57 -0.34 -0.05
N ILE A 119 -5.32 0.12 1.19
CA ILE A 119 -4.31 -0.47 2.08
C ILE A 119 -4.59 -1.95 2.35
N VAL A 120 -5.85 -2.30 2.66
CA VAL A 120 -6.23 -3.71 2.90
C VAL A 120 -6.02 -4.55 1.65
N VAL A 121 -6.50 -4.08 0.50
CA VAL A 121 -6.42 -4.80 -0.78
C VAL A 121 -4.98 -5.01 -1.21
N LEU A 122 -4.12 -3.99 -1.10
CA LEU A 122 -2.68 -4.11 -1.39
C LEU A 122 -1.99 -5.09 -0.43
N THR A 123 -2.27 -4.98 0.87
CA THR A 123 -1.66 -5.87 1.87
C THR A 123 -2.01 -7.33 1.57
N VAL A 124 -3.30 -7.65 1.40
CA VAL A 124 -3.76 -9.01 1.09
C VAL A 124 -3.23 -9.46 -0.28
N GLY A 125 -3.35 -8.62 -1.31
CA GLY A 125 -2.88 -8.93 -2.67
C GLY A 125 -1.37 -9.20 -2.74
N SER A 126 -0.57 -8.56 -1.89
CA SER A 126 0.87 -8.79 -1.79
C SER A 126 1.26 -10.19 -1.27
N PHE A 127 0.39 -10.82 -0.48
CA PHE A 127 0.64 -12.16 0.07
C PHE A 127 0.46 -13.26 -0.98
N TYR A 128 -0.46 -13.09 -1.92
CA TYR A 128 -0.86 -14.13 -2.87
C TYR A 128 0.33 -14.68 -3.68
N PRO A 129 1.11 -13.85 -4.41
CA PRO A 129 2.25 -14.36 -5.16
C PRO A 129 3.38 -14.86 -4.24
N CYS A 130 3.61 -14.23 -3.08
CA CYS A 130 4.64 -14.69 -2.13
C CYS A 130 4.33 -16.08 -1.56
N ILE A 131 3.08 -16.33 -1.18
CA ILE A 131 2.64 -17.66 -0.70
C ILE A 131 2.67 -18.67 -1.85
N TYR A 132 2.16 -18.28 -3.03
CA TYR A 132 2.10 -19.18 -4.18
C TYR A 132 3.48 -19.64 -4.62
N TYR A 133 4.43 -18.72 -4.84
CA TYR A 133 5.79 -19.10 -5.23
C TYR A 133 6.60 -19.67 -4.06
N GLY A 134 6.36 -19.22 -2.82
CA GLY A 134 6.96 -19.80 -1.62
C GLY A 134 6.64 -21.29 -1.52
N PHE A 135 5.36 -21.62 -1.49
CA PHE A 135 4.88 -23.00 -1.35
C PHE A 135 4.60 -23.64 -2.71
N PHE A 136 5.39 -23.36 -3.75
CA PHE A 136 5.09 -23.70 -5.15
C PHE A 136 4.74 -25.18 -5.36
N CYS A 137 5.45 -26.09 -4.69
CA CYS A 137 5.22 -27.53 -4.75
C CYS A 137 4.24 -28.08 -3.69
N GLU A 138 3.68 -27.20 -2.83
CA GLU A 138 2.94 -27.58 -1.62
C GLU A 138 1.56 -26.93 -1.60
N ALA A 139 0.67 -27.38 -2.50
CA ALA A 139 -0.65 -26.81 -2.72
C ALA A 139 -1.52 -26.70 -1.44
N GLN A 140 -1.35 -27.63 -0.50
CA GLN A 140 -2.02 -27.60 0.80
C GLN A 140 -1.68 -26.34 1.62
N PHE A 141 -0.42 -25.92 1.62
CA PHE A 141 0.02 -24.72 2.35
C PHE A 141 -0.34 -23.45 1.59
N GLN A 142 -0.32 -23.49 0.25
CA GLN A 142 -0.85 -22.40 -0.55
C GLN A 142 -2.32 -22.12 -0.19
N ALA A 143 -3.17 -23.16 -0.22
CA ALA A 143 -4.58 -23.04 0.10
C ALA A 143 -4.80 -22.53 1.53
N LEU A 144 -4.12 -23.13 2.51
CA LEU A 144 -4.22 -22.73 3.92
C LEU A 144 -3.92 -21.23 4.11
N TYR A 145 -2.77 -20.76 3.64
CA TYR A 145 -2.35 -19.39 3.91
C TYR A 145 -3.07 -18.36 3.04
N ILE A 146 -3.38 -18.67 1.78
CA ILE A 146 -4.17 -17.76 0.93
C ILE A 146 -5.58 -17.61 1.49
N THR A 147 -6.25 -18.70 1.86
CA THR A 147 -7.58 -18.62 2.47
C THR A 147 -7.52 -17.86 3.80
N SER A 148 -6.52 -18.13 4.64
CA SER A 148 -6.36 -17.45 5.94
C SER A 148 -6.19 -15.93 5.77
N ILE A 149 -5.25 -15.48 4.92
CA ILE A 149 -5.04 -14.04 4.73
C ILE A 149 -6.24 -13.35 4.06
N THR A 150 -6.96 -14.06 3.20
CA THR A 150 -8.22 -13.55 2.62
C THR A 150 -9.25 -13.29 3.70
N LEU A 151 -9.48 -14.25 4.60
CA LEU A 151 -10.46 -14.11 5.68
C LEU A 151 -10.07 -13.02 6.68
N VAL A 152 -8.79 -12.96 7.07
CA VAL A 152 -8.28 -11.89 7.94
C VAL A 152 -8.40 -10.52 7.25
N GLY A 153 -8.11 -10.45 5.95
CA GLY A 153 -8.30 -9.25 5.13
C GLY A 153 -9.75 -8.77 5.07
N LEU A 154 -10.71 -9.68 4.92
CA LEU A 154 -12.13 -9.35 4.97
C LEU A 154 -12.55 -8.84 6.35
N GLY A 155 -12.04 -9.44 7.43
CA GLY A 155 -12.24 -8.95 8.79
C GLY A 155 -11.65 -7.55 9.00
N ALA A 156 -10.43 -7.31 8.49
CA ALA A 156 -9.80 -5.99 8.53
C ALA A 156 -10.61 -4.95 7.77
N ALA A 157 -11.07 -5.27 6.54
CA ALA A 157 -11.94 -4.41 5.74
C ALA A 157 -13.25 -4.09 6.48
N TYR A 158 -13.90 -5.07 7.09
CA TYR A 158 -15.10 -4.86 7.88
C TYR A 158 -14.89 -3.85 9.01
N ILE A 159 -13.76 -3.94 9.73
CA ILE A 159 -13.44 -3.02 10.83
C ILE A 159 -13.15 -1.63 10.28
N VAL A 160 -12.25 -1.48 9.31
CA VAL A 160 -11.77 -0.14 8.88
C VAL A 160 -12.78 0.62 8.02
N LEU A 161 -13.71 -0.08 7.36
CA LEU A 161 -14.77 0.54 6.54
C LEU A 161 -16.06 0.80 7.33
N ASN A 162 -16.13 0.35 8.58
CA ASN A 162 -17.27 0.64 9.44
C ASN A 162 -17.24 2.13 9.85
N PRO A 163 -18.34 2.89 9.64
CA PRO A 163 -18.41 4.30 9.97
C PRO A 163 -18.04 4.65 11.42
N GLU A 164 -18.28 3.75 12.37
CA GLU A 164 -17.92 3.96 13.78
C GLU A 164 -16.39 4.00 13.98
N TYR A 165 -15.69 3.08 13.32
CA TYR A 165 -14.24 2.97 13.38
C TYR A 165 -13.53 4.00 12.50
N ALA A 166 -14.23 4.67 11.58
CA ALA A 166 -13.70 5.77 10.77
C ALA A 166 -13.49 7.07 11.57
N LYS A 167 -14.10 7.20 12.76
CA LYS A 167 -13.97 8.40 13.61
C LYS A 167 -12.51 8.67 14.02
N PRO A 168 -12.10 9.94 14.21
CA PRO A 168 -10.74 10.29 14.63
C PRO A 168 -10.31 9.61 15.94
N THR A 169 -11.25 9.39 16.87
CA THR A 169 -11.03 8.71 18.16
C THR A 169 -10.50 7.28 18.01
N HIS A 170 -10.81 6.61 16.90
CA HIS A 170 -10.40 5.23 16.62
C HIS A 170 -9.18 5.12 15.70
N ARG A 171 -8.43 6.22 15.46
CA ARG A 171 -7.24 6.22 14.60
C ARG A 171 -6.24 5.14 15.01
N GLY A 172 -5.92 5.02 16.29
CA GLY A 172 -5.00 4.00 16.81
C GLY A 172 -5.49 2.56 16.60
N ALA A 173 -6.79 2.32 16.72
CA ALA A 173 -7.38 1.00 16.46
C ALA A 173 -7.24 0.61 14.98
N ARG A 174 -7.53 1.53 14.05
CA ARG A 174 -7.33 1.30 12.60
C ARG A 174 -5.87 1.02 12.26
N THR A 175 -4.95 1.82 12.78
CA THR A 175 -3.50 1.59 12.60
C THR A 175 -3.08 0.22 13.11
N SER A 176 -3.60 -0.20 14.27
CA SER A 176 -3.32 -1.53 14.83
C SER A 176 -3.83 -2.67 13.93
N VAL A 177 -5.00 -2.51 13.30
CA VAL A 177 -5.54 -3.49 12.34
C VAL A 177 -4.62 -3.62 11.11
N PHE A 178 -4.15 -2.51 10.54
CA PHE A 178 -3.24 -2.56 9.39
C PHE A 178 -1.88 -3.21 9.76
N ILE A 179 -1.33 -2.86 10.92
CA ILE A 179 -0.08 -3.47 11.42
C ILE A 179 -0.28 -4.97 11.64
N ALA A 180 -1.37 -5.38 12.29
CA ALA A 180 -1.67 -6.78 12.55
C ALA A 180 -1.83 -7.58 11.25
N LEU A 181 -2.53 -7.03 10.25
CA LEU A 181 -2.69 -7.64 8.94
C LEU A 181 -1.34 -7.86 8.23
N GLY A 182 -0.43 -6.88 8.29
CA GLY A 182 0.93 -7.03 7.76
C GLY A 182 1.76 -8.07 8.52
N LEU A 183 1.68 -8.08 9.86
CA LEU A 183 2.39 -9.03 10.71
C LEU A 183 1.92 -10.48 10.53
N CYS A 184 0.77 -10.72 9.90
CA CYS A 184 0.37 -12.07 9.49
C CYS A 184 1.42 -12.75 8.59
N ALA A 185 2.31 -12.00 7.92
CA ALA A 185 3.40 -12.54 7.11
C ALA A 185 4.40 -13.38 7.92
N VAL A 186 4.54 -13.11 9.23
CA VAL A 186 5.45 -13.85 10.11
C VAL A 186 5.13 -15.34 10.13
N PHE A 187 3.85 -15.72 10.07
CA PHE A 187 3.44 -17.13 10.13
C PHE A 187 3.90 -17.96 8.91
N PRO A 188 3.51 -17.64 7.66
CA PRO A 188 3.97 -18.40 6.50
C PRO A 188 5.49 -18.29 6.31
N MET A 189 6.11 -17.13 6.60
CA MET A 189 7.56 -16.99 6.50
C MET A 189 8.30 -17.88 7.50
N SER A 190 7.86 -17.91 8.76
CA SER A 190 8.49 -18.75 9.78
C SER A 190 8.34 -20.22 9.41
N HIS A 191 7.13 -20.65 9.05
CA HIS A 191 6.88 -22.03 8.62
C HIS A 191 7.77 -22.41 7.43
N TRP A 192 7.81 -21.58 6.40
CA TRP A 192 8.63 -21.83 5.22
C TRP A 192 10.12 -21.93 5.58
N MET A 193 10.63 -21.02 6.43
CA MET A 193 12.01 -21.03 6.89
C MET A 193 12.35 -22.31 7.66
N PHE A 194 11.44 -22.82 8.48
CA PHE A 194 11.65 -24.06 9.25
C PHE A 194 11.68 -25.31 8.36
N VAL A 195 10.88 -25.35 7.29
CA VAL A 195 10.78 -26.53 6.41
C VAL A 195 11.88 -26.53 5.34
N HIS A 196 12.11 -25.38 4.70
CA HIS A 196 12.96 -25.27 3.50
C HIS A 196 14.34 -24.64 3.77
N GLY A 197 14.51 -24.04 4.94
CA GLY A 197 15.77 -23.43 5.37
C GLY A 197 15.98 -22.00 4.85
N PHE A 198 16.77 -21.23 5.60
CA PHE A 198 16.99 -19.80 5.34
C PHE A 198 17.66 -19.51 3.99
N GLN A 199 18.59 -20.37 3.55
CA GLN A 199 19.35 -20.14 2.32
C GLN A 199 18.45 -20.08 1.10
N MET A 200 17.50 -21.01 1.02
CA MET A 200 16.53 -21.07 -0.07
C MET A 200 15.63 -19.82 -0.07
N MET A 201 15.19 -19.37 1.11
CA MET A 201 14.36 -18.17 1.25
C MET A 201 15.09 -16.92 0.76
N ARG A 202 16.39 -16.83 1.10
CA ARG A 202 17.27 -15.74 0.67
C ARG A 202 17.38 -15.69 -0.85
N ASP A 203 17.54 -16.83 -1.49
CA ASP A 203 17.67 -16.97 -2.94
C ASP A 203 16.34 -16.63 -3.66
N MET A 204 15.20 -16.83 -3.00
CA MET A 204 13.87 -16.43 -3.49
C MET A 204 13.54 -14.94 -3.32
N GLY A 205 14.48 -14.14 -2.83
CA GLY A 205 14.31 -12.69 -2.73
C GLY A 205 13.93 -12.16 -1.35
N LEU A 206 14.15 -12.91 -0.26
CA LEU A 206 13.89 -12.46 1.12
C LEU A 206 14.43 -11.07 1.43
N HIS A 207 15.61 -10.73 0.90
CA HIS A 207 16.24 -9.44 1.11
C HIS A 207 15.38 -8.27 0.56
N TYR A 208 14.75 -8.43 -0.59
CA TYR A 208 13.81 -7.44 -1.13
C TYR A 208 12.50 -7.39 -0.33
N LEU A 209 12.01 -8.55 0.15
CA LEU A 209 10.85 -8.59 1.04
C LEU A 209 11.14 -7.88 2.38
N ALA A 210 12.35 -8.05 2.94
CA ALA A 210 12.80 -7.35 4.14
C ALA A 210 12.92 -5.83 3.89
N ILE A 211 13.49 -5.42 2.76
CA ILE A 211 13.54 -4.00 2.35
C ILE A 211 12.13 -3.41 2.24
N SER A 212 11.18 -4.15 1.65
CA SER A 212 9.76 -3.77 1.58
C SER A 212 9.18 -3.54 2.98
N GLY A 213 9.38 -4.50 3.89
CA GLY A 213 8.95 -4.37 5.29
C GLY A 213 9.59 -3.18 6.01
N CYS A 214 10.88 -2.93 5.80
CA CYS A 214 11.57 -1.77 6.36
C CYS A 214 10.98 -0.44 5.89
N PHE A 215 10.66 -0.31 4.59
CA PHE A 215 9.99 0.88 4.08
C PHE A 215 8.60 1.07 4.69
N TYR A 216 7.77 0.01 4.75
CA TYR A 216 6.45 0.10 5.38
C TYR A 216 6.52 0.53 6.84
N ILE A 217 7.37 -0.12 7.65
CA ILE A 217 7.50 0.16 9.08
C ILE A 217 8.04 1.58 9.29
N THR A 218 9.12 1.96 8.61
CA THR A 218 9.73 3.28 8.79
C THR A 218 8.78 4.39 8.35
N GLY A 219 8.10 4.22 7.21
CA GLY A 219 7.12 5.18 6.71
C GLY A 219 5.95 5.35 7.67
N ALA A 220 5.40 4.24 8.17
CA ALA A 220 4.31 4.26 9.14
C ALA A 220 4.71 4.94 10.45
N LEU A 221 5.94 4.72 10.93
CA LEU A 221 6.46 5.36 12.15
C LEU A 221 6.65 6.87 11.96
N LEU A 222 7.19 7.30 10.81
CA LEU A 222 7.35 8.73 10.50
C LEU A 222 5.98 9.42 10.42
N TYR A 223 5.02 8.80 9.71
CA TYR A 223 3.64 9.28 9.61
C TYR A 223 2.95 9.38 10.98
N ALA A 224 2.99 8.31 11.78
CA ALA A 224 2.34 8.27 13.08
C ALA A 224 2.90 9.33 14.05
N ASN A 225 4.20 9.63 13.93
CA ASN A 225 4.87 10.63 14.77
C ASN A 225 4.90 12.03 14.16
N ARG A 226 4.31 12.24 12.97
CA ARG A 226 4.30 13.53 12.26
C ARG A 226 5.71 14.12 12.10
N ILE A 227 6.70 13.28 11.78
CA ILE A 227 8.09 13.70 11.61
C ILE A 227 8.37 13.91 10.11
N PRO A 228 8.96 15.06 9.69
CA PRO A 228 9.66 16.04 10.53
C PRO A 228 8.83 17.25 10.99
N GLU A 229 7.60 17.44 10.50
CA GLU A 229 6.82 18.67 10.72
C GLU A 229 6.54 18.98 12.20
N ARG A 230 6.44 17.96 13.06
CA ARG A 230 6.33 18.11 14.52
C ARG A 230 7.47 18.93 15.11
N PHE A 231 8.68 18.83 14.57
CA PHE A 231 9.86 19.51 15.11
C PHE A 231 10.08 20.90 14.52
N SER A 232 9.47 21.21 13.37
CA SER A 232 9.55 22.54 12.73
C SER A 232 8.23 22.89 12.05
N PRO A 233 7.20 23.28 12.83
CA PRO A 233 5.88 23.60 12.29
C PRO A 233 5.94 24.71 11.25
N GLY A 234 5.16 24.61 10.17
CA GLY A 234 5.16 25.57 9.07
C GLY A 234 6.29 25.40 8.03
N THR A 235 7.38 24.68 8.36
CA THR A 235 8.53 24.52 7.46
C THR A 235 8.24 23.51 6.34
N PHE A 236 7.48 22.47 6.66
CA PHE A 236 7.20 21.34 5.78
C PHE A 236 5.79 21.38 5.19
N ASP A 237 5.18 22.57 5.12
CA ASP A 237 3.78 22.74 4.71
C ASP A 237 3.49 22.22 3.30
N TYR A 238 4.46 22.34 2.40
CA TYR A 238 4.32 21.96 1.00
C TYR A 238 5.13 20.72 0.62
N PHE A 239 6.28 20.50 1.27
CA PHE A 239 7.24 19.48 0.90
C PHE A 239 7.80 18.77 2.13
N CYS A 240 8.08 17.48 1.98
CA CYS A 240 8.72 16.62 2.98
C CYS A 240 7.95 16.48 4.30
N ALA A 241 6.65 16.75 4.32
CA ALA A 241 5.81 16.37 5.45
C ALA A 241 5.78 14.84 5.62
N SER A 242 5.56 14.36 6.84
CA SER A 242 5.54 12.94 7.19
C SER A 242 4.64 12.09 6.28
N HIS A 243 3.44 12.60 5.95
CA HIS A 243 2.48 11.93 5.07
C HIS A 243 3.01 11.78 3.64
N GLN A 244 3.72 12.80 3.14
CA GLN A 244 4.34 12.76 1.82
C GLN A 244 5.48 11.74 1.78
N ILE A 245 6.33 11.72 2.82
CA ILE A 245 7.40 10.74 2.95
C ILE A 245 6.81 9.32 3.00
N PHE A 246 5.74 9.12 3.78
CA PHE A 246 5.03 7.85 3.86
C PHE A 246 4.53 7.38 2.50
N HIS A 247 3.95 8.26 1.68
CA HIS A 247 3.52 7.93 0.32
C HIS A 247 4.66 7.38 -0.55
N PHE A 248 5.82 8.05 -0.56
CA PHE A 248 6.99 7.53 -1.28
C PHE A 248 7.45 6.17 -0.73
N PHE A 249 7.39 5.97 0.58
CA PHE A 249 7.80 4.71 1.20
C PHE A 249 6.85 3.56 0.82
N VAL A 250 5.54 3.81 0.68
CA VAL A 250 4.59 2.81 0.17
C VAL A 250 4.95 2.40 -1.27
N VAL A 251 5.28 3.37 -2.14
CA VAL A 251 5.71 3.08 -3.51
C VAL A 251 7.01 2.28 -3.53
N PHE A 252 8.02 2.68 -2.77
CA PHE A 252 9.29 1.96 -2.69
C PHE A 252 9.15 0.56 -2.09
N ALA A 253 8.29 0.40 -1.08
CA ALA A 253 7.97 -0.90 -0.52
C ALA A 253 7.34 -1.81 -1.57
N ALA A 254 6.34 -1.32 -2.31
CA ALA A 254 5.70 -2.08 -3.38
C ALA A 254 6.69 -2.44 -4.51
N LEU A 255 7.65 -1.57 -4.85
CA LEU A 255 8.69 -1.87 -5.85
C LEU A 255 9.63 -2.97 -5.38
N ALA A 256 10.10 -2.90 -4.12
CA ALA A 256 10.91 -3.95 -3.53
C ALA A 256 10.12 -5.28 -3.47
N HIS A 257 8.85 -5.23 -3.07
CA HIS A 257 7.97 -6.38 -3.05
C HIS A 257 7.79 -7.01 -4.44
N TYR A 258 7.58 -6.20 -5.47
CA TYR A 258 7.49 -6.66 -6.85
C TYR A 258 8.77 -7.38 -7.29
N LYS A 259 9.94 -6.81 -6.96
CA LYS A 259 11.23 -7.46 -7.26
C LYS A 259 11.38 -8.79 -6.54
N SER A 260 10.93 -8.90 -5.29
CA SER A 260 10.90 -10.18 -4.56
C SER A 260 10.02 -11.21 -5.26
N ILE A 261 8.84 -10.82 -5.78
CA ILE A 261 7.94 -11.72 -6.51
C ILE A 261 8.61 -12.25 -7.79
N ILE A 262 9.27 -11.38 -8.56
CA ILE A 262 9.94 -11.80 -9.80
C ILE A 262 11.11 -12.75 -9.52
N LEU A 263 11.85 -12.55 -8.42
CA LEU A 263 12.91 -13.49 -8.01
C LEU A 263 12.34 -14.82 -7.52
N ALA A 264 11.22 -14.81 -6.80
CA ALA A 264 10.54 -16.03 -6.38
C ALA A 264 10.00 -16.83 -7.57
N LEU A 265 9.44 -16.15 -8.58
CA LEU A 265 9.03 -16.76 -9.85
C LEU A 265 10.22 -17.42 -10.56
N ASP A 266 11.33 -16.70 -10.72
CA ASP A 266 12.54 -17.23 -11.36
C ASP A 266 13.05 -18.47 -10.61
N TYR A 267 13.13 -18.39 -9.29
CA TYR A 267 13.53 -19.51 -8.45
C TYR A 267 12.59 -20.72 -8.60
N ALA A 268 11.27 -20.49 -8.61
CA ALA A 268 10.27 -21.53 -8.76
C ALA A 268 10.47 -22.35 -10.04
N TYR A 269 10.72 -21.68 -11.17
CA TYR A 269 10.85 -22.37 -12.47
C TYR A 269 12.25 -22.86 -12.81
N THR A 270 13.31 -22.29 -12.21
CA THR A 270 14.70 -22.66 -12.54
C THR A 270 15.33 -23.63 -11.55
N ARG A 271 14.87 -23.64 -10.29
CA ARG A 271 15.54 -24.37 -9.20
C ARG A 271 14.63 -25.29 -8.40
N SER A 272 13.32 -25.10 -8.44
CA SER A 272 12.42 -25.96 -7.65
C SER A 272 12.25 -27.32 -8.32
N GLN A 273 12.42 -28.38 -7.52
CA GLN A 273 12.12 -29.75 -7.92
C GLN A 273 10.90 -30.21 -7.13
N CYS A 274 9.72 -30.13 -7.74
CA CYS A 274 8.53 -30.68 -7.12
C CYS A 274 8.58 -32.20 -7.25
N ASN A 275 8.69 -32.90 -6.12
CA ASN A 275 8.51 -34.35 -6.08
C ASN A 275 7.02 -34.63 -6.30
N LEU A 276 6.68 -35.07 -7.51
CA LEU A 276 5.34 -35.56 -7.86
C LEU A 276 5.04 -36.88 -7.16
#